data_AF-A0A5N5SKB9-F1
#
_entry.id   AF-A0A5N5SKB9-F1
#
_cell.length_a   1.000
_cell.length_b   1.000
_cell.length_c   1.000
_cell.angle_alpha   90.00
_cell.angle_beta   90.00
_cell.angle_gamma   90.00
#
_symmetry.space_group_name_H-M   'P 1'
#
loop_
_entity.id
_entity.type
_entity.pdbx_description
1 polymer ?
#
loop_
_entity_poly.entity_id
_entity_poly.type
_entity_poly.pdbx_seq_one_letter_code
_entity_poly.pdbx_strand_id
1 'polypeptide(L)'
;MMPSVTTKEGFMQGISNGLAWSRDNKTLYYIDTPELRVDAFDYSFETGDISNRRPVFEFKSHPEVKGRPDGMSIDEKDNLWVAYFKH
;
A
#
# COMPACT_ATOMS: atom_id res chain seq x y z
N MET A 1 -23.66 3.26 10.09
CA MET A 1 -23.47 4.34 9.10
C MET A 1 -22.37 3.85 8.17
N MET A 2 -22.63 3.71 6.85
CA MET A 2 -21.53 3.40 5.93
C MET A 2 -20.60 4.62 5.86
N PRO A 3 -19.27 4.45 5.87
CA PRO A 3 -18.39 5.58 5.68
C PRO A 3 -18.62 6.17 4.28
N SER A 4 -18.58 7.50 4.18
CA SER A 4 -18.53 8.18 2.89
C SER A 4 -17.33 7.67 2.09
N VAL A 5 -17.51 7.45 0.79
CA VAL A 5 -16.40 7.15 -0.11
C VAL A 5 -15.50 8.39 -0.20
N THR A 6 -14.22 8.25 0.14
CA THR A 6 -13.21 9.31 0.01
C THR A 6 -12.33 9.01 -1.20
N THR A 7 -12.22 9.98 -2.12
CA THR A 7 -11.32 9.91 -3.29
C THR A 7 -10.09 10.77 -3.05
N LYS A 8 -8.89 10.26 -3.39
CA LYS A 8 -7.63 11.02 -3.34
C LYS A 8 -6.92 10.95 -4.69
N GLU A 9 -6.49 12.09 -5.19
CA GLU A 9 -5.78 12.23 -6.47
C GLU A 9 -4.30 12.56 -6.25
N GLY A 10 -3.45 12.31 -7.25
CA GLY A 10 -2.06 12.79 -7.28
C GLY A 10 -0.97 11.85 -6.74
N PHE A 11 -1.32 10.65 -6.25
CA PHE A 11 -0.34 9.68 -5.74
C PHE A 11 -0.18 8.43 -6.60
N MET A 12 -1.15 8.11 -7.45
CA MET A 12 -1.09 6.93 -8.33
C MET A 12 -0.44 7.33 -9.65
N GLN A 13 0.68 6.70 -10.01
CA GLN A 13 1.40 6.96 -11.26
C GLN A 13 1.10 5.92 -12.35
N GLY A 14 0.68 4.71 -11.96
CA GLY A 14 0.45 3.62 -12.91
C GLY A 14 -0.78 2.78 -12.60
N ILE A 15 -0.56 1.64 -11.95
CA ILE A 15 -1.58 0.60 -11.72
C ILE A 15 -1.78 0.47 -10.22
N SER A 16 -2.85 1.12 -9.75
CA SER A 16 -3.29 1.06 -8.37
C SER A 16 -3.62 -0.36 -7.96
N ASN A 17 -3.05 -0.80 -6.84
CA ASN A 17 -3.19 -2.18 -6.40
C ASN A 17 -3.32 -2.29 -4.87
N GLY A 18 -2.61 -3.23 -4.22
CA GLY A 18 -2.78 -3.57 -2.82
C GLY A 18 -2.88 -2.36 -1.87
N LEU A 19 -3.86 -2.44 -0.97
CA LEU A 19 -4.13 -1.48 0.10
C LEU A 19 -4.26 -2.22 1.42
N ALA A 20 -3.62 -1.73 2.47
CA ALA A 20 -3.80 -2.24 3.82
C ALA A 20 -3.63 -1.10 4.84
N TRP A 21 -4.28 -1.20 5.99
CA TRP A 21 -4.13 -0.24 7.08
C TRP A 21 -3.45 -0.92 8.27
N SER A 22 -2.54 -0.19 8.94
CA SER A 22 -2.00 -0.65 10.22
C SER A 22 -3.12 -0.81 11.25
N ARG A 23 -2.93 -1.73 12.20
CA ARG A 23 -3.91 -2.03 13.24
C ARG A 23 -4.31 -0.82 14.08
N ASP A 24 -3.41 0.14 14.26
CA ASP A 24 -3.65 1.38 15.00
C ASP A 24 -4.38 2.47 14.18
N ASN A 25 -4.71 2.19 12.91
CA ASN A 25 -5.34 3.09 11.96
C ASN A 25 -4.54 4.38 11.68
N LYS A 26 -3.21 4.36 11.83
CA LYS A 26 -2.36 5.54 11.58
C LYS A 26 -1.55 5.44 10.30
N THR A 27 -1.44 4.27 9.70
CA THR A 27 -0.66 4.06 8.48
C THR A 27 -1.53 3.41 7.41
N LEU A 28 -1.52 3.99 6.22
CA LEU A 28 -2.00 3.33 5.00
C LEU A 28 -0.79 2.80 4.23
N TYR A 29 -0.80 1.52 3.88
CA TYR A 29 0.13 0.90 2.95
C TYR A 29 -0.48 0.79 1.56
N TYR A 30 0.33 1.05 0.55
CA TYR A 30 -0.12 1.11 -0.84
C TYR A 30 0.92 0.55 -1.80
N ILE A 31 0.43 -0.11 -2.84
CA ILE A 31 1.22 -0.58 -3.98
C ILE A 31 0.73 0.11 -5.25
N ASP A 32 1.67 0.77 -5.93
CA ASP A 32 1.56 1.08 -7.35
C ASP A 32 2.48 0.11 -8.12
N THR A 33 1.87 -0.77 -8.91
CA THR A 33 2.54 -1.94 -9.51
C THR A 33 3.84 -1.58 -10.26
N PRO A 34 3.90 -0.53 -11.10
CA PRO A 34 5.12 -0.19 -11.84
C PRO A 34 6.25 0.38 -10.97
N GLU A 35 5.95 0.88 -9.77
CA GLU A 35 6.97 1.42 -8.86
C GLU A 35 7.81 0.33 -8.18
N LEU A 36 7.32 -0.92 -8.16
CA LEU A 36 8.00 -2.08 -7.56
C LEU A 36 8.42 -1.86 -6.10
N ARG A 37 7.51 -1.30 -5.31
CA ARG A 37 7.69 -1.06 -3.87
C ARG A 37 6.35 -1.02 -3.15
N VAL A 38 6.40 -1.18 -1.83
CA VAL A 38 5.30 -0.81 -0.93
C VAL A 38 5.63 0.57 -0.35
N ASP A 39 4.69 1.50 -0.48
CA ASP A 39 4.74 2.81 0.17
C ASP A 39 3.83 2.83 1.40
N ALA A 40 4.18 3.66 2.37
CA ALA A 40 3.36 4.01 3.52
C ALA A 40 3.00 5.49 3.50
N PHE A 41 1.83 5.81 4.02
CA PHE A 41 1.33 7.16 4.27
C PHE A 41 0.92 7.27 5.73
N ASP A 42 1.08 8.46 6.30
CA ASP A 42 0.39 8.80 7.54
C ASP A 42 -1.10 8.95 7.20
N TYR A 43 -1.96 8.27 7.95
CA TYR A 43 -3.41 8.18 7.69
C TYR A 43 -4.22 8.71 8.88
N SER A 44 -5.24 9.52 8.58
CA SER A 44 -6.22 10.00 9.54
C SER A 44 -7.51 9.19 9.40
N PHE A 45 -7.84 8.38 10.42
CA PHE A 45 -9.09 7.60 10.44
C PHE A 45 -10.34 8.49 10.47
N GLU A 46 -10.26 9.67 11.09
CA GLU A 46 -11.41 10.58 11.22
C GLU A 46 -11.76 11.25 9.89
N THR A 47 -10.76 11.63 9.09
CA THR A 47 -10.96 12.43 7.86
C THR A 47 -10.72 11.66 6.58
N GLY A 48 -10.02 10.52 6.64
CA GLY A 48 -9.54 9.79 5.47
C GLY A 48 -8.37 10.46 4.75
N ASP A 49 -7.71 11.45 5.37
CA ASP A 49 -6.55 12.11 4.80
C ASP A 49 -5.31 11.23 4.85
N ILE A 50 -4.45 11.39 3.84
CA ILE A 50 -3.15 10.75 3.73
C ILE A 50 -2.06 11.80 3.48
N SER A 51 -0.88 11.60 4.04
CA SER A 51 0.29 12.47 3.82
C SER A 51 1.60 11.70 4.00
N ASN A 52 2.74 12.36 3.78
CA ASN A 52 4.07 11.83 4.06
C ASN A 52 4.37 10.46 3.42
N ARG A 53 4.09 10.34 2.12
CA ARG A 53 4.41 9.14 1.33
C ARG A 53 5.89 8.77 1.47
N ARG A 54 6.16 7.53 1.84
CA ARG A 54 7.53 7.00 1.99
C ARG A 54 7.62 5.53 1.61
N PRO A 55 8.71 5.08 0.95
CA PRO A 55 8.93 3.66 0.72
C PRO A 55 9.17 2.94 2.05
N VAL A 56 8.54 1.78 2.23
CA VAL A 56 8.78 0.88 3.38
C VAL A 56 9.36 -0.47 2.96
N PHE A 57 9.20 -0.85 1.69
CA PHE A 57 9.83 -2.02 1.13
C PHE A 57 10.10 -1.83 -0.35
N GLU A 58 11.33 -2.03 -0.80
CA GLU A 58 11.70 -1.97 -2.22
C GLU A 58 11.96 -3.36 -2.78
N PHE A 59 11.19 -3.80 -3.78
CA PHE A 59 11.39 -5.13 -4.37
C PHE A 59 12.65 -5.20 -5.23
N LYS A 60 13.12 -4.06 -5.76
CA LYS A 60 14.34 -4.00 -6.58
C LYS A 60 15.61 -4.42 -5.84
N SER A 61 15.65 -4.32 -4.51
CA SER A 61 16.76 -4.80 -3.68
C SER A 61 16.68 -6.31 -3.36
N HIS A 62 15.62 -6.99 -3.82
CA HIS A 62 15.33 -8.40 -3.56
C HIS A 62 15.22 -9.17 -4.89
N PRO A 63 16.34 -9.42 -5.60
CA PRO A 63 16.34 -9.98 -6.95
C PRO A 63 15.77 -11.41 -7.04
N GLU A 64 15.68 -12.12 -5.93
CA GLU A 64 15.01 -13.42 -5.81
C GLU A 64 13.49 -13.33 -6.03
N VAL A 65 12.90 -12.15 -5.81
CA VAL A 65 11.46 -11.91 -5.92
C VAL A 65 11.11 -11.53 -7.36
N LYS A 66 10.63 -12.52 -8.14
CA LYS A 66 10.38 -12.39 -9.60
C LYS A 66 8.91 -12.16 -9.92
N GLY A 67 8.59 -11.08 -10.63
CA GLY A 67 7.20 -10.68 -10.93
C GLY A 67 6.96 -9.20 -10.62
N ARG A 68 5.69 -8.83 -10.37
CA ARG A 68 5.28 -7.50 -9.95
C ARG A 68 4.39 -7.58 -8.70
N PRO A 69 4.48 -6.62 -7.77
CA PRO A 69 3.61 -6.58 -6.60
C PRO A 69 2.19 -6.23 -7.02
N ASP A 70 1.22 -6.92 -6.45
CA ASP A 70 -0.19 -6.83 -6.83
C ASP A 70 -1.04 -6.56 -5.56
N GLY A 71 -2.03 -7.40 -5.28
CA GLY A 71 -2.82 -7.35 -4.05
C GLY A 71 -1.99 -7.53 -2.78
N MET A 72 -2.50 -6.98 -1.69
CA MET A 72 -1.85 -7.01 -0.37
C MET A 72 -2.89 -7.20 0.73
N SER A 73 -2.49 -7.87 1.80
CA SER A 73 -3.21 -7.94 3.07
C SER A 73 -2.24 -7.74 4.23
N ILE A 74 -2.78 -7.56 5.44
CA ILE A 74 -2.00 -7.36 6.67
C ILE A 74 -2.52 -8.31 7.74
N ASP A 75 -1.61 -8.87 8.54
CA ASP A 75 -1.98 -9.74 9.67
C ASP A 75 -2.08 -8.99 11.01
N GLU A 76 -2.51 -9.69 12.06
CA GLU A 76 -2.74 -9.12 13.39
C GLU A 76 -1.47 -8.56 14.09
N LYS A 77 -0.29 -8.86 13.54
CA LYS A 77 1.02 -8.39 14.01
C LYS A 77 1.61 -7.30 13.09
N ASP A 78 0.80 -6.73 12.21
CA ASP A 78 1.18 -5.72 11.22
C ASP A 78 2.21 -6.19 10.17
N ASN A 79 2.30 -7.51 9.90
CA ASN A 79 3.09 -7.98 8.75
C ASN A 79 2.27 -7.91 7.46
N LEU A 80 2.91 -7.45 6.39
CA LEU A 80 2.31 -7.36 5.07
C LEU A 80 2.49 -8.64 4.27
N TRP A 81 1.39 -9.14 3.71
CA TRP A 81 1.35 -10.27 2.80
C TRP A 81 1.06 -9.75 1.39
N VAL A 82 2.05 -9.80 0.51
CA VAL A 82 1.95 -9.24 -0.84
C VAL A 82 1.90 -10.38 -1.86
N ALA A 83 0.86 -10.37 -2.69
CA ALA A 83 0.79 -11.24 -3.86
C ALA A 83 1.79 -10.75 -4.91
N TYR A 84 2.53 -11.69 -5.50
CA TYR A 84 3.51 -11.38 -6.53
C TYR A 84 3.10 -12.02 -7.84
N PHE A 85 2.60 -11.20 -8.76
CA PHE A 85 2.09 -11.66 -10.04
C PHE A 85 3.25 -11.90 -11.01
N LYS A 86 3.29 -13.09 -11.60
CA LYS A 86 4.27 -13.48 -12.61
C LYS A 86 3.54 -14.07 -13.82
N HIS A 87 3.81 -13.50 -14.99
CA HIS A 87 3.36 -13.99 -16.29
C HIS A 87 4.38 -14.99 -16.85
#